data_AF-A0A178DBJ4-F1
#
_entry.id   AF-A0A178DBJ4-F1
#
_cell.length_a   1.000
_cell.length_b   1.000
_cell.length_c   1.000
_cell.angle_alpha   90.00
_cell.angle_beta   90.00
_cell.angle_gamma   90.00
#
_symmetry.space_group_name_H-M   'P 1'
#
loop_
_entity.id
_entity.type
_entity.pdbx_description
1 polymer ?
#
loop_
_entity_poly.entity_id
_entity_poly.type
_entity_poly.pdbx_seq_one_letter_code
_entity_poly.pdbx_strand_id
1 'polypeptide(L)'
;MAQLPLQIRKDIRDLFDNEDSAVQRSIASLKDIIGYHVACTAEWYMLWVELEPVCPDKTTFVPTVAKLVETWCDALGKRLEDARFASWTEVFLEKLKTVNAVKFSVQVAADESRVRTSWLGPKSTSFTISLPKTARLQTMLQTAGPAFAEDFESMFDPPNSNSSTPSDKPEAENQHPENREDDEDWAELESVADTTKSTSISTTANRVVPYPAPLEMSTDVLPALETLPRPEILFRTTTPYVMLVSSGGQSKLTVNGTHEPSLRLLAEYLQRWIKTDPQDVRKIPYLRIKLNESNFGLGLFRDSLTIEPFDYHQRQAVVNVTLVLAFIQGVLGYRRIPGTSGAGQWEFRRDTPFAA
;
A
#
# COMPACT_ATOMS: atom_id res chain seq x y z
N MET A 1 -1.90 15.61 19.07
CA MET A 1 -1.38 16.93 19.51
C MET A 1 -0.62 16.88 20.84
N ALA A 2 -1.23 16.53 21.99
CA ALA A 2 -0.58 16.66 23.32
C ALA A 2 0.71 15.84 23.52
N GLN A 3 0.92 14.77 22.74
CA GLN A 3 2.10 13.91 22.80
C GLN A 3 3.31 14.45 22.01
N LEU A 4 3.14 15.53 21.24
CA LEU A 4 4.22 16.12 20.46
C LEU A 4 5.06 17.10 21.31
N PRO A 5 6.39 17.15 21.09
CA PRO A 5 7.24 18.21 21.62
C PRO A 5 6.65 19.60 21.41
N LEU A 6 6.82 20.50 22.39
CA LEU A 6 6.23 21.85 22.35
C LEU A 6 6.66 22.64 21.12
N GLN A 7 7.93 22.53 20.72
CA GLN A 7 8.45 23.18 19.52
C GLN A 7 7.70 22.73 18.27
N ILE A 8 7.51 21.42 18.08
CA ILE A 8 6.79 20.86 16.94
C ILE A 8 5.34 21.36 16.90
N ARG A 9 4.65 21.37 18.05
CA ARG A 9 3.28 21.91 18.12
C ARG A 9 3.20 23.38 17.72
N LYS A 10 4.18 24.18 18.17
CA LYS A 10 4.27 25.59 17.81
C LYS A 10 4.48 25.75 16.31
N ASP A 11 5.41 25.00 15.74
CA ASP A 11 5.72 25.10 14.32
C ASP A 11 4.58 24.59 13.43
N ILE A 12 3.83 23.56 13.86
CA ILE A 12 2.62 23.12 13.14
C ILE A 12 1.61 24.26 13.08
N ARG A 13 1.32 24.89 14.21
CA ARG A 13 0.39 26.02 14.27
C ARG A 13 0.88 27.17 13.39
N ASP A 14 2.14 27.55 13.52
CA ASP A 14 2.67 28.79 12.93
C ASP A 14 2.98 28.64 11.43
N LEU A 15 3.44 27.47 10.99
CA LEU A 15 3.96 27.23 9.64
C LEU A 15 3.05 26.36 8.76
N PHE A 16 2.08 25.65 9.34
CA PHE A 16 1.23 24.71 8.59
C PHE A 16 -0.26 25.04 8.72
N ASP A 17 -0.78 25.20 9.94
CA ASP A 17 -2.22 25.42 10.17
C ASP A 17 -2.63 26.89 10.02
N ASN A 18 -1.72 27.84 10.25
CA ASN A 18 -1.98 29.27 10.09
C ASN A 18 -2.42 29.57 8.64
N GLU A 19 -3.54 30.26 8.48
CA GLU A 19 -4.09 30.65 7.16
C GLU A 19 -3.11 31.50 6.35
N ASP A 20 -2.26 32.28 7.02
CA ASP A 20 -1.22 33.10 6.37
C ASP A 20 0.07 32.33 6.03
N SER A 21 0.17 31.06 6.45
CA SER A 21 1.35 30.23 6.19
C SER A 21 1.57 29.99 4.70
N ALA A 22 2.82 29.71 4.32
CA ALA A 22 3.15 29.41 2.93
C ALA A 22 2.41 28.16 2.43
N VAL A 23 2.24 27.15 3.29
CA VAL A 23 1.48 25.93 2.99
C VAL A 23 0.02 26.24 2.64
N GLN A 24 -0.69 26.98 3.49
CA GLN A 24 -2.10 27.31 3.24
C GLN A 24 -2.25 28.17 1.99
N ARG A 25 -1.31 29.09 1.72
CA ARG A 25 -1.28 29.85 0.47
C ARG A 25 -1.09 28.97 -0.78
N SER A 26 -0.18 27.99 -0.73
CA SER A 26 -0.01 27.04 -1.84
C SER A 26 -1.25 26.15 -2.04
N ILE A 27 -1.90 25.71 -0.96
CA ILE A 27 -3.15 24.94 -1.02
C ILE A 27 -4.29 25.79 -1.61
N ALA A 28 -4.40 27.06 -1.19
CA ALA A 28 -5.40 28.00 -1.71
C ALA A 28 -5.18 28.29 -3.21
N SER A 29 -3.94 28.51 -3.62
CA SER A 29 -3.57 28.68 -5.03
C SER A 29 -3.98 27.47 -5.87
N LEU A 30 -3.67 26.25 -5.39
CA LEU A 30 -4.07 25.03 -6.07
C LEU A 30 -5.60 24.85 -6.13
N LYS A 31 -6.32 25.24 -5.08
CA LYS A 31 -7.79 25.28 -5.07
C LYS A 31 -8.33 26.21 -6.15
N ASP A 32 -7.72 27.39 -6.33
CA ASP A 32 -8.16 28.36 -7.33
C ASP A 32 -7.92 27.83 -8.76
N ILE A 33 -6.81 27.13 -9.00
CA ILE A 33 -6.50 26.47 -10.28
C ILE A 33 -7.50 25.33 -10.58
N ILE A 34 -7.78 24.47 -9.59
CA ILE A 34 -8.58 23.26 -9.78
C ILE A 34 -10.09 23.55 -9.75
N GLY A 35 -10.52 24.58 -9.03
CA GLY A 35 -11.93 24.91 -8.80
C GLY A 35 -12.65 24.00 -7.79
N TYR A 36 -11.92 23.10 -7.13
CA TYR A 36 -12.44 22.20 -6.08
C TYR A 36 -11.69 22.39 -4.76
N HIS A 37 -12.33 21.99 -3.66
CA HIS A 37 -11.70 22.05 -2.35
C HIS A 37 -10.43 21.19 -2.29
N VAL A 38 -9.35 21.74 -1.76
CA VAL A 38 -8.07 21.03 -1.56
C VAL A 38 -7.81 20.90 -0.06
N ALA A 39 -7.48 19.70 0.41
CA ALA A 39 -7.20 19.43 1.82
C ALA A 39 -5.96 18.56 2.00
N CYS A 40 -5.06 18.97 2.89
CA CYS A 40 -3.94 18.15 3.36
C CYS A 40 -4.24 17.56 4.73
N THR A 41 -3.93 16.28 4.95
CA THR A 41 -3.97 15.63 6.26
C THR A 41 -2.59 15.09 6.62
N ALA A 42 -2.07 15.51 7.77
CA ALA A 42 -0.76 15.08 8.26
C ALA A 42 -0.89 14.55 9.69
N GLU A 43 -0.60 13.26 9.88
CA GLU A 43 -0.59 12.61 11.19
C GLU A 43 0.72 12.90 11.93
N TRP A 44 0.86 14.15 12.38
CA TRP A 44 2.11 14.72 12.91
C TRP A 44 2.80 13.88 13.99
N TYR A 45 2.02 13.25 14.87
CA TYR A 45 2.58 12.39 15.91
C TYR A 45 3.29 11.17 15.33
N MET A 46 2.64 10.46 14.40
CA MET A 46 3.21 9.28 13.76
C MET A 46 4.36 9.64 12.81
N LEU A 47 4.24 10.76 12.08
CA LEU A 47 5.34 11.29 11.26
C LEU A 47 6.58 11.59 12.12
N TRP A 48 6.39 12.22 13.28
CA TRP A 48 7.49 12.50 14.20
C TRP A 48 8.13 11.22 14.74
N VAL A 49 7.33 10.26 15.24
CA VAL A 49 7.85 8.99 15.76
C VAL A 49 8.69 8.23 14.72
N GLU A 50 8.26 8.22 13.46
CA GLU A 50 8.97 7.51 12.40
C GLU A 50 10.21 8.23 11.89
N LEU A 51 10.19 9.57 11.87
CA LEU A 51 11.26 10.39 11.29
C LEU A 51 12.22 10.95 12.34
N GLU A 52 11.89 10.96 13.64
CA GLU A 52 12.79 11.43 14.71
C GLU A 52 14.19 10.78 14.66
N PRO A 53 14.35 9.47 14.39
CA PRO A 53 15.68 8.86 14.29
C PRO A 53 16.55 9.44 13.16
N VAL A 54 15.93 9.93 12.09
CA VAL A 54 16.62 10.48 10.91
C VAL A 54 16.57 12.02 10.82
N CYS A 55 15.66 12.63 11.57
CA CYS A 55 15.45 14.06 11.74
C CYS A 55 15.24 14.36 13.23
N PRO A 56 16.31 14.33 14.04
CA PRO A 56 16.19 14.59 15.47
C PRO A 56 15.93 16.07 15.80
N ASP A 57 16.21 16.96 14.84
CA ASP A 57 16.04 18.40 15.03
C ASP A 57 14.57 18.81 14.89
N LYS A 58 13.97 19.11 16.04
CA LYS A 58 12.58 19.54 16.19
C LYS A 58 12.28 20.85 15.46
N THR A 59 13.28 21.69 15.23
CA THR A 59 13.10 23.01 14.59
C THR A 59 13.07 22.92 13.07
N THR A 60 13.56 21.83 12.48
CA THR A 60 13.62 21.65 11.01
C THR A 60 12.61 20.62 10.49
N PHE A 61 12.10 19.74 11.35
CA PHE A 61 11.10 18.74 11.01
C PHE A 61 9.84 19.33 10.35
N VAL A 62 9.11 20.20 11.06
CA VAL A 62 7.86 20.78 10.55
C VAL A 62 8.09 21.68 9.34
N PRO A 63 9.08 22.60 9.33
CA PRO A 63 9.38 23.39 8.13
C PRO A 63 9.68 22.53 6.89
N THR A 64 10.34 21.38 7.08
CA THR A 64 10.64 20.49 5.95
C THR A 64 9.38 19.84 5.38
N VAL A 65 8.52 19.30 6.24
CA VAL A 65 7.24 18.71 5.81
C VAL A 65 6.34 19.77 5.16
N ALA A 66 6.28 20.97 5.75
CA ALA A 66 5.58 22.12 5.17
C ALA A 66 6.10 22.45 3.75
N LYS A 67 7.43 22.54 3.60
CA LYS A 67 8.03 22.86 2.30
C LYS A 67 7.82 21.77 1.24
N LEU A 68 7.75 20.50 1.65
CA LEU A 68 7.39 19.40 0.76
C LEU A 68 5.95 19.52 0.27
N VAL A 69 5.01 19.88 1.16
CA VAL A 69 3.61 20.11 0.78
C VAL A 69 3.49 21.30 -0.17
N GLU A 70 4.19 22.40 0.08
CA GLU A 70 4.27 23.54 -0.86
C GLU A 70 4.77 23.08 -2.23
N THR A 71 5.89 22.35 -2.24
CA THR A 71 6.53 21.88 -3.49
C THR A 71 5.60 20.95 -4.27
N TRP A 72 4.84 20.10 -3.58
CA TRP A 72 3.84 19.24 -4.20
C TRP A 72 2.69 20.04 -4.82
N CYS A 73 2.16 21.03 -4.08
CA CYS A 73 1.10 21.91 -4.59
C CYS A 73 1.58 22.69 -5.82
N ASP A 74 2.79 23.26 -5.76
CA ASP A 74 3.40 24.01 -6.86
C ASP A 74 3.64 23.12 -8.09
N ALA A 75 4.12 21.88 -7.90
CA ALA A 75 4.36 20.94 -8.98
C ALA A 75 3.05 20.54 -9.68
N LEU A 76 1.99 20.24 -8.91
CA LEU A 76 0.68 19.93 -9.47
C LEU A 76 0.06 21.15 -10.16
N GLY A 77 0.11 22.33 -9.53
CA GLY A 77 -0.40 23.58 -10.11
C GLY A 77 0.25 23.90 -11.45
N LYS A 78 1.59 23.87 -11.51
CA LYS A 78 2.34 24.08 -12.76
C LYS A 78 1.95 23.09 -13.86
N ARG A 79 1.71 21.83 -13.50
CA ARG A 79 1.29 20.81 -14.48
C ARG A 79 -0.12 21.10 -15.02
N LEU A 80 -1.04 21.53 -14.16
CA LEU A 80 -2.42 21.82 -14.55
C LEU A 80 -2.54 23.05 -15.46
N GLU A 81 -1.71 24.06 -15.22
CA GLU A 81 -1.69 25.31 -16.01
C GLU A 81 -0.90 25.18 -17.33
N ASP A 82 -0.05 24.15 -17.45
CA ASP A 82 0.78 23.95 -18.63
C ASP A 82 0.00 23.21 -19.74
N ALA A 83 -0.22 23.94 -20.84
CA ALA A 83 -0.94 23.45 -22.01
C ALA A 83 -0.35 22.17 -22.62
N ARG A 84 0.94 21.87 -22.37
CA ARG A 84 1.58 20.62 -22.82
C ARG A 84 0.96 19.38 -22.19
N PHE A 85 0.36 19.52 -21.00
CA PHE A 85 -0.28 18.43 -20.27
C PHE A 85 -1.81 18.47 -20.33
N ALA A 86 -2.40 19.20 -21.29
CA ALA A 86 -3.85 19.37 -21.40
C ALA A 86 -4.64 18.04 -21.36
N SER A 87 -4.18 17.01 -22.08
CA SER A 87 -4.81 15.69 -22.07
C SER A 87 -4.79 15.01 -20.70
N TRP A 88 -3.66 15.12 -19.99
CA TRP A 88 -3.53 14.62 -18.62
C TRP A 88 -4.45 15.39 -17.65
N THR A 89 -4.51 16.71 -17.81
CA THR A 89 -5.38 17.60 -17.01
C THR A 89 -6.85 17.25 -17.20
N GLU A 90 -7.29 16.95 -18.42
CA GLU A 90 -8.66 16.50 -18.68
C GLU A 90 -8.98 15.19 -17.95
N VAL A 91 -8.10 14.19 -18.02
CA VAL A 91 -8.26 12.91 -17.31
C VAL A 91 -8.31 13.12 -15.79
N PHE A 92 -7.45 13.99 -15.26
CA PHE A 92 -7.44 14.34 -13.84
C PHE A 92 -8.77 14.98 -13.40
N LEU A 93 -9.24 15.99 -14.14
CA LEU A 93 -10.48 16.70 -13.84
C LEU A 93 -11.70 15.79 -13.98
N GLU A 94 -11.69 14.86 -14.94
CA GLU A 94 -12.75 13.85 -15.07
C GLU A 94 -12.82 12.96 -13.82
N LYS A 95 -11.68 12.48 -13.31
CA LYS A 95 -11.63 11.71 -12.06
C LYS A 95 -12.11 12.54 -10.87
N LEU A 96 -11.79 13.84 -10.80
CA LEU A 96 -12.21 14.71 -9.70
C LEU A 96 -13.72 14.97 -9.63
N LYS A 97 -14.45 14.94 -10.77
CA LYS A 97 -15.93 15.09 -10.76
C LYS A 97 -16.64 14.06 -9.89
N THR A 98 -16.02 12.93 -9.60
CA THR A 98 -16.61 11.86 -8.77
C THR A 98 -16.60 12.19 -7.27
N VAL A 99 -15.74 13.10 -6.82
CA VAL A 99 -15.47 13.35 -5.40
C VAL A 99 -15.59 14.82 -4.98
N ASN A 100 -15.54 15.74 -5.93
CA ASN A 100 -15.61 17.20 -5.74
C ASN A 100 -14.58 17.79 -4.75
N ALA A 101 -13.48 17.09 -4.50
CA ALA A 101 -12.39 17.56 -3.65
C ALA A 101 -11.08 16.83 -3.96
N VAL A 102 -9.96 17.54 -3.84
CA VAL A 102 -8.62 16.96 -3.81
C VAL A 102 -8.22 16.78 -2.35
N LYS A 103 -8.08 15.55 -1.92
CA LYS A 103 -7.53 15.24 -0.59
C LYS A 103 -6.14 14.67 -0.76
N PHE A 104 -5.21 15.00 0.12
CA PHE A 104 -3.92 14.35 0.13
C PHE A 104 -3.37 14.20 1.54
N SER A 105 -2.56 13.16 1.75
CA SER A 105 -1.95 12.89 3.04
C SER A 105 -0.45 12.71 2.94
N VAL A 106 0.27 13.01 4.02
CA VAL A 106 1.72 12.84 4.13
C VAL A 106 2.02 11.62 4.98
N GLN A 107 2.90 10.74 4.49
CA GLN A 107 3.18 9.45 5.12
C GLN A 107 4.65 9.07 5.01
N VAL A 108 5.11 8.09 5.80
CA VAL A 108 6.47 7.55 5.73
C VAL A 108 6.44 6.16 5.08
N ALA A 109 7.25 5.96 4.04
CA ALA A 109 7.45 4.67 3.40
C ALA A 109 8.86 4.14 3.72
N ALA A 110 8.92 2.87 4.17
CA ALA A 110 10.18 2.25 4.58
C ALA A 110 11.11 1.96 3.40
N ASP A 111 10.55 1.58 2.25
CA ASP A 111 11.29 1.03 1.11
C ASP A 111 11.56 2.05 -0.02
N GLU A 112 11.14 3.31 0.15
CA GLU A 112 11.32 4.35 -0.86
C GLU A 112 12.68 5.05 -0.70
N SER A 113 13.34 5.34 -1.81
CA SER A 113 14.62 6.06 -1.86
C SER A 113 14.47 7.56 -2.11
N ARG A 114 13.29 7.99 -2.60
CA ARG A 114 12.93 9.39 -2.86
C ARG A 114 11.51 9.68 -2.39
N VAL A 115 11.17 10.96 -2.30
CA VAL A 115 9.76 11.33 -2.12
C VAL A 115 8.95 10.87 -3.33
N ARG A 116 7.74 10.38 -3.07
CA ARG A 116 6.83 9.90 -4.12
C ARG A 116 5.42 10.42 -3.91
N THR A 117 4.72 10.73 -4.99
CA THR A 117 3.27 10.96 -4.95
C THR A 117 2.54 9.83 -5.67
N SER A 118 1.42 9.37 -5.10
CA SER A 118 0.59 8.32 -5.71
C SER A 118 -0.90 8.63 -5.57
N TRP A 119 -1.70 8.08 -6.47
CA TRP A 119 -3.16 8.27 -6.52
C TRP A 119 -3.89 7.01 -6.07
N LEU A 120 -4.75 7.13 -5.05
CA LEU A 120 -5.41 5.99 -4.40
C LEU A 120 -6.70 5.53 -5.11
N GLY A 121 -6.59 5.17 -6.39
CA GLY A 121 -7.67 4.50 -7.14
C GLY A 121 -8.95 5.35 -7.41
N PRO A 122 -9.95 4.76 -8.09
CA PRO A 122 -11.07 5.52 -8.67
C PRO A 122 -12.20 5.90 -7.69
N LYS A 123 -12.14 5.46 -6.41
CA LYS A 123 -13.23 5.66 -5.43
C LYS A 123 -12.83 6.47 -4.17
N SER A 124 -11.54 6.54 -3.89
CA SER A 124 -10.95 7.41 -2.87
C SER A 124 -9.87 8.21 -3.58
N THR A 125 -10.25 9.25 -4.31
CA THR A 125 -9.34 10.13 -5.05
C THR A 125 -8.55 11.00 -4.07
N SER A 126 -7.73 10.36 -3.25
CA SER A 126 -6.80 10.97 -2.34
C SER A 126 -5.39 10.70 -2.82
N PHE A 127 -4.57 11.73 -2.86
CA PHE A 127 -3.15 11.55 -3.09
C PHE A 127 -2.44 11.13 -1.79
N THR A 128 -1.32 10.46 -1.94
CA THR A 128 -0.40 10.23 -0.84
C THR A 128 0.98 10.70 -1.21
N ILE A 129 1.57 11.55 -0.36
CA ILE A 129 2.97 11.96 -0.39
C ILE A 129 3.74 11.02 0.54
N SER A 130 4.50 10.12 -0.05
CA SER A 130 5.36 9.16 0.65
C SER A 130 6.74 9.76 0.88
N LEU A 131 7.17 9.77 2.14
CA LEU A 131 8.46 10.25 2.60
C LEU A 131 9.40 9.05 2.82
N PRO A 132 10.59 9.01 2.19
CA PRO A 132 11.60 8.00 2.46
C PRO A 132 12.10 8.07 3.91
N LYS A 133 12.24 6.92 4.56
CA LYS A 133 12.77 6.82 5.93
C LYS A 133 14.28 7.01 6.02
N THR A 134 15.01 6.86 4.92
CA THR A 134 16.49 6.83 4.89
C THR A 134 17.14 8.08 4.31
N ALA A 135 16.37 8.95 3.64
CA ALA A 135 16.92 10.09 2.95
C ALA A 135 17.16 11.28 3.89
N ARG A 136 18.24 12.02 3.66
CA ARG A 136 18.49 13.28 4.37
C ARG A 136 17.47 14.33 3.91
N LEU A 137 16.88 15.05 4.87
CA LEU A 137 15.87 16.09 4.61
C LEU A 137 16.26 17.10 3.53
N GLN A 138 17.52 17.55 3.51
CA GLN A 138 18.01 18.50 2.51
C GLN A 138 17.97 17.93 1.09
N THR A 139 18.43 16.68 0.93
CA THR A 139 18.39 15.99 -0.37
C THR A 139 16.95 15.74 -0.81
N MET A 140 16.06 15.40 0.13
CA MET A 140 14.63 15.23 -0.16
C MET A 140 14.00 16.50 -0.73
N LEU A 141 14.28 17.66 -0.13
CA LEU A 141 13.73 18.93 -0.60
C LEU A 141 14.28 19.34 -1.97
N GLN A 142 15.56 19.07 -2.24
CA GLN A 142 16.18 19.43 -3.52
C GLN A 142 15.62 18.63 -4.70
N THR A 143 15.26 17.37 -4.48
CA THR A 143 14.77 16.47 -5.53
C THR A 143 13.25 16.36 -5.59
N ALA A 144 12.52 16.93 -4.61
CA ALA A 144 11.07 16.78 -4.49
C ALA A 144 10.29 17.27 -5.71
N GLY A 145 10.60 18.47 -6.21
CA GLY A 145 9.88 19.05 -7.36
C GLY A 145 9.95 18.16 -8.61
N PRO A 146 11.15 17.81 -9.09
CA PRO A 146 11.32 16.89 -10.22
C PRO A 146 10.69 15.51 -9.97
N ALA A 147 10.85 14.95 -8.76
CA ALA A 147 10.30 13.65 -8.40
C ALA A 147 8.76 13.63 -8.49
N PHE A 148 8.10 14.67 -7.98
CA PHE A 148 6.65 14.78 -8.09
C PHE A 148 6.19 14.96 -9.55
N ALA A 149 6.91 15.74 -10.35
CA ALA A 149 6.58 15.93 -11.76
C ALA A 149 6.62 14.60 -12.55
N GLU A 150 7.65 13.78 -12.31
CA GLU A 150 7.80 12.43 -12.87
C GLU A 150 6.66 11.50 -12.42
N ASP A 151 6.32 11.51 -11.13
CA ASP A 151 5.22 10.68 -10.61
C ASP A 151 3.87 11.08 -11.19
N PHE A 152 3.62 12.39 -11.41
CA PHE A 152 2.39 12.84 -12.06
C PHE A 152 2.30 12.36 -13.50
N GLU A 153 3.43 12.24 -14.20
CA GLU A 153 3.46 11.75 -15.58
C GLU A 153 2.96 10.30 -15.69
N SER A 154 3.47 9.43 -14.83
CA SER A 154 3.11 8.00 -14.81
C SER A 154 1.81 7.67 -14.06
N MET A 155 1.17 8.66 -13.45
CA MET A 155 0.09 8.46 -12.48
C MET A 155 -1.17 7.78 -13.02
N PHE A 156 -1.48 7.99 -14.31
CA PHE A 156 -2.68 7.45 -14.96
C PHE A 156 -2.37 6.41 -16.02
N ASP A 157 -1.10 6.02 -16.15
CA ASP A 157 -0.73 4.95 -17.03
C ASP A 157 -1.32 3.63 -16.51
N PRO A 158 -1.76 2.73 -17.40
CA PRO A 158 -2.09 1.39 -16.98
C PRO A 158 -0.85 0.79 -16.29
N PRO A 159 -1.03 -0.08 -15.27
CA PRO A 159 0.09 -0.77 -14.65
C PRO A 159 0.75 -1.68 -15.68
N ASN A 160 1.67 -1.11 -16.46
CA ASN A 160 2.54 -1.85 -17.33
C ASN A 160 3.56 -2.52 -16.42
N SER A 161 3.64 -3.85 -16.57
CA SER A 161 4.70 -4.71 -16.09
C SER A 161 6.07 -4.14 -16.48
N ASN A 162 6.60 -3.25 -15.64
CA ASN A 162 7.98 -2.78 -15.61
C ASN A 162 8.15 -1.84 -14.40
N SER A 163 8.19 -2.42 -13.21
CA SER A 163 8.88 -1.79 -12.08
C SER A 163 9.77 -2.84 -11.43
N SER A 164 11.06 -2.50 -11.34
CA SER A 164 12.20 -3.16 -10.66
C SER A 164 12.90 -4.35 -11.32
N THR A 165 13.84 -4.05 -12.23
CA THR A 165 15.21 -4.64 -12.20
C THR A 165 16.21 -3.62 -12.78
N PRO A 166 17.38 -3.37 -12.14
CA PRO A 166 18.45 -2.58 -12.72
C PRO A 166 19.39 -3.47 -13.53
N SER A 167 19.64 -3.16 -14.79
CA SER A 167 20.91 -3.51 -15.42
C SER A 167 21.25 -2.52 -16.53
N ASP A 168 22.37 -1.84 -16.32
CA ASP A 168 23.09 -1.05 -17.30
C ASP A 168 23.46 -1.91 -18.53
N LYS A 169 23.13 -1.45 -19.74
CA LYS A 169 24.06 -0.76 -20.65
C LYS A 169 23.42 -0.47 -22.02
N PRO A 170 23.92 0.57 -22.72
CA PRO A 170 23.33 1.07 -23.96
C PRO A 170 23.97 0.41 -25.19
N GLU A 171 23.23 0.29 -26.29
CA GLU A 171 23.77 0.51 -27.63
C GLU A 171 22.67 0.69 -28.68
N ALA A 172 23.04 1.44 -29.72
CA ALA A 172 22.17 2.20 -30.59
C ALA A 172 21.67 1.44 -31.83
N GLU A 173 20.59 1.98 -32.41
CA GLU A 173 20.27 2.07 -33.85
C GLU A 173 20.54 0.85 -34.77
N ASN A 174 19.46 0.20 -35.26
CA ASN A 174 18.90 0.45 -36.60
C ASN A 174 18.01 -0.70 -37.12
N GLN A 175 16.87 -0.30 -37.70
CA GLN A 175 16.21 -0.84 -38.91
C GLN A 175 15.47 -2.20 -38.91
N HIS A 176 14.12 -2.08 -38.95
CA HIS A 176 13.16 -2.67 -39.92
C HIS A 176 13.01 -4.21 -40.09
N PRO A 177 11.88 -4.73 -40.65
CA PRO A 177 11.18 -5.90 -40.12
C PRO A 177 10.90 -6.99 -41.18
N GLU A 178 11.25 -8.25 -40.97
CA GLU A 178 10.70 -9.34 -41.79
C GLU A 178 10.52 -10.66 -41.02
N ASN A 179 9.26 -11.15 -41.06
CA ASN A 179 8.80 -12.52 -41.32
C ASN A 179 9.47 -13.79 -40.74
N ARG A 180 8.57 -14.75 -40.47
CA ARG A 180 8.68 -16.22 -40.25
C ARG A 180 8.80 -16.68 -38.80
N GLU A 181 7.77 -17.34 -38.26
CA GLU A 181 7.30 -18.74 -38.47
C GLU A 181 8.21 -19.76 -37.78
N ASP A 182 7.56 -20.53 -36.90
CA ASP A 182 7.90 -21.83 -36.33
C ASP A 182 9.25 -22.04 -35.62
N ASP A 183 9.19 -22.41 -34.34
CA ASP A 183 9.41 -23.81 -33.99
C ASP A 183 9.21 -24.02 -32.47
N GLU A 184 8.20 -24.84 -32.16
CA GLU A 184 8.12 -25.66 -30.96
C GLU A 184 9.34 -26.59 -30.93
N ASP A 185 10.12 -26.64 -29.85
CA ASP A 185 10.47 -27.88 -29.14
C ASP A 185 11.48 -27.64 -28.00
N TRP A 186 11.64 -28.66 -27.16
CA TRP A 186 12.65 -28.85 -26.10
C TRP A 186 12.24 -28.30 -24.70
N ALA A 187 12.07 -29.11 -23.65
CA ALA A 187 12.73 -30.39 -23.37
C ALA A 187 11.89 -31.33 -22.48
N GLU A 188 12.00 -32.62 -22.79
CA GLU A 188 11.61 -33.77 -21.99
C GLU A 188 12.56 -34.00 -20.81
N LEU A 189 11.98 -34.54 -19.72
CA LEU A 189 12.62 -35.10 -18.54
C LEU A 189 13.01 -36.56 -18.78
N GLU A 190 14.18 -36.96 -18.27
CA GLU A 190 14.56 -38.28 -17.68
C GLU A 190 16.10 -38.42 -17.77
N SER A 191 16.84 -39.22 -17.02
CA SER A 191 16.78 -39.75 -15.65
C SER A 191 18.15 -40.45 -15.42
N VAL A 192 18.70 -40.33 -14.21
CA VAL A 192 19.53 -41.27 -13.40
C VAL A 192 20.47 -42.30 -14.08
N ALA A 193 21.76 -42.32 -13.71
CA ALA A 193 22.40 -43.42 -12.91
C ALA A 193 23.95 -43.42 -12.92
N ASP A 194 24.50 -43.43 -11.69
CA ASP A 194 25.66 -44.14 -11.12
C ASP A 194 26.90 -44.52 -11.96
N THR A 195 28.11 -44.32 -11.39
CA THR A 195 28.96 -45.41 -10.83
C THR A 195 30.40 -44.94 -10.49
N THR A 196 30.71 -44.97 -9.18
CA THR A 196 31.97 -45.28 -8.45
C THR A 196 33.38 -45.06 -9.05
N LYS A 197 34.30 -44.44 -8.26
CA LYS A 197 35.45 -45.10 -7.57
C LYS A 197 36.41 -44.10 -6.86
N SER A 198 36.57 -44.32 -5.55
CA SER A 198 37.84 -44.46 -4.76
C SER A 198 38.85 -43.30 -4.68
N THR A 199 39.69 -43.07 -3.64
CA THR A 199 39.88 -43.48 -2.24
C THR A 199 41.11 -42.68 -1.76
N SER A 200 41.11 -42.05 -0.58
CA SER A 200 42.32 -41.98 0.28
C SER A 200 41.98 -41.60 1.72
N ILE A 201 42.75 -42.22 2.62
CA ILE A 201 42.54 -42.42 4.05
C ILE A 201 43.46 -41.48 4.83
N SER A 202 43.01 -40.93 5.96
CA SER A 202 43.86 -40.76 7.14
C SER A 202 43.05 -40.68 8.44
N THR A 203 43.28 -41.70 9.26
CA THR A 203 42.87 -41.89 10.66
C THR A 203 43.74 -41.09 11.63
N THR A 204 43.13 -40.44 12.64
CA THR A 204 43.61 -40.47 14.04
C THR A 204 42.52 -40.06 15.06
N ALA A 205 42.28 -40.99 15.99
CA ALA A 205 42.04 -40.86 17.43
C ALA A 205 40.85 -40.04 18.02
N ASN A 206 39.89 -40.82 18.55
CA ASN A 206 39.13 -40.68 19.81
C ASN A 206 39.17 -39.35 20.60
N ARG A 207 37.99 -38.74 20.77
CA ARG A 207 37.58 -38.12 22.05
C ARG A 207 36.07 -38.32 22.26
N VAL A 208 35.72 -38.82 23.45
CA VAL A 208 34.38 -39.20 23.88
C VAL A 208 33.87 -38.17 24.93
N VAL A 209 32.55 -37.88 24.83
CA VAL A 209 31.58 -37.10 25.66
C VAL A 209 31.80 -35.58 25.87
N PRO A 210 30.73 -34.75 26.10
CA PRO A 210 29.30 -35.10 26.20
C PRO A 210 28.29 -34.21 25.45
N TYR A 211 27.11 -34.81 25.21
CA TYR A 211 25.76 -34.23 25.12
C TYR A 211 25.63 -32.70 25.29
N PRO A 212 25.03 -31.98 24.32
CA PRO A 212 24.37 -30.72 24.59
C PRO A 212 22.85 -30.93 24.67
N ALA A 213 22.32 -30.95 25.89
CA ALA A 213 20.95 -30.55 26.20
C ALA A 213 20.89 -30.31 27.72
N PRO A 214 20.26 -29.22 28.21
CA PRO A 214 18.93 -28.82 27.77
C PRO A 214 18.89 -27.42 27.14
N LEU A 215 18.06 -27.36 26.09
CA LEU A 215 17.23 -26.24 25.64
C LEU A 215 17.39 -24.99 26.51
N GLU A 216 17.89 -23.92 25.88
CA GLU A 216 17.69 -22.57 26.36
C GLU A 216 16.23 -22.43 26.82
N MET A 217 16.04 -22.07 28.09
CA MET A 217 14.79 -21.46 28.50
C MET A 217 14.73 -20.15 27.73
N SER A 218 14.20 -20.18 26.51
CA SER A 218 13.75 -18.99 25.81
C SER A 218 12.60 -18.44 26.64
N THR A 219 12.92 -17.68 27.68
CA THR A 219 11.96 -16.81 28.31
C THR A 219 11.36 -16.00 27.19
N ASP A 220 10.05 -16.16 27.00
CA ASP A 220 9.26 -15.48 25.99
C ASP A 220 9.18 -14.00 26.42
N VAL A 221 10.27 -13.26 26.18
CA VAL A 221 10.38 -11.86 26.56
C VAL A 221 9.61 -11.05 25.52
N LEU A 222 8.64 -10.28 25.98
CA LEU A 222 7.88 -9.38 25.12
C LEU A 222 8.84 -8.42 24.41
N PRO A 223 8.67 -8.20 23.09
CA PRO A 223 9.46 -7.21 22.37
C PRO A 223 9.22 -5.82 22.94
N ALA A 224 10.27 -4.99 22.98
CA ALA A 224 10.13 -3.61 23.35
C ALA A 224 9.28 -2.85 22.31
N LEU A 225 8.48 -1.88 22.74
CA LEU A 225 7.52 -1.20 21.86
C LEU A 225 8.23 -0.47 20.71
N GLU A 226 9.37 0.15 21.00
CA GLU A 226 10.20 0.88 20.05
C GLU A 226 10.82 0.00 18.95
N THR A 227 10.86 -1.33 19.13
CA THR A 227 11.37 -2.26 18.10
C THR A 227 10.28 -2.77 17.17
N LEU A 228 9.01 -2.54 17.51
CA LEU A 228 7.89 -2.98 16.69
C LEU A 228 7.65 -2.01 15.53
N PRO A 229 7.65 -2.50 14.27
CA PRO A 229 7.21 -1.69 13.14
C PRO A 229 5.74 -1.28 13.26
N ARG A 230 5.35 -0.25 12.51
CA ARG A 230 3.94 0.13 12.34
C ARG A 230 3.09 -1.04 11.82
N PRO A 231 1.77 -1.07 12.11
CA PRO A 231 0.88 -2.15 11.71
C PRO A 231 0.97 -2.55 10.23
N GLU A 232 1.04 -1.59 9.32
CA GLU A 232 1.17 -1.82 7.87
C GLU A 232 2.42 -2.60 7.47
N ILE A 233 3.52 -2.47 8.23
CA ILE A 233 4.78 -3.16 7.99
C ILE A 233 4.80 -4.46 8.78
N LEU A 234 4.44 -4.37 10.07
CA LEU A 234 4.43 -5.50 10.99
C LEU A 234 3.55 -6.64 10.46
N PHE A 235 2.28 -6.37 10.17
CA PHE A 235 1.32 -7.41 9.79
C PHE A 235 1.40 -7.82 8.31
N ARG A 236 2.28 -7.19 7.52
CA ARG A 236 2.58 -7.64 6.16
C ARG A 236 3.34 -8.97 6.17
N THR A 237 4.28 -9.13 7.09
CA THR A 237 5.16 -10.32 7.16
C THR A 237 4.95 -11.15 8.42
N THR A 238 4.35 -10.58 9.47
CA THR A 238 4.14 -11.30 10.73
C THR A 238 3.00 -12.29 10.62
N THR A 239 3.33 -13.57 10.77
CA THR A 239 2.37 -14.67 10.91
C THR A 239 2.07 -14.93 12.39
N PRO A 240 0.90 -15.46 12.74
CA PRO A 240 -0.19 -15.86 11.86
C PRO A 240 -0.97 -14.68 11.28
N TYR A 241 -1.35 -14.79 10.01
CA TYR A 241 -2.37 -13.92 9.45
C TYR A 241 -3.74 -14.39 9.92
N VAL A 242 -4.60 -13.46 10.35
CA VAL A 242 -5.93 -13.76 10.86
C VAL A 242 -6.96 -13.02 10.02
N MET A 243 -8.07 -13.69 9.72
CA MET A 243 -9.25 -13.10 9.09
C MET A 243 -10.51 -13.47 9.85
N LEU A 244 -11.37 -12.48 10.06
CA LEU A 244 -12.69 -12.63 10.65
C LEU A 244 -13.75 -12.20 9.65
N VAL A 245 -14.63 -13.12 9.28
CA VAL A 245 -15.79 -12.85 8.43
C VAL A 245 -17.02 -12.76 9.32
N SER A 246 -17.78 -11.67 9.23
CA SER A 246 -19.01 -11.44 10.00
C SER A 246 -20.15 -11.04 9.07
N SER A 247 -21.27 -11.75 9.15
CA SER A 247 -22.51 -11.46 8.41
C SER A 247 -23.47 -10.70 9.31
N GLY A 248 -23.62 -9.39 9.07
CA GLY A 248 -24.62 -8.54 9.71
C GLY A 248 -25.96 -8.67 9.00
N GLY A 249 -26.73 -9.74 9.30
CA GLY A 249 -27.97 -10.06 8.59
C GLY A 249 -27.72 -10.64 7.19
N GLN A 250 -28.72 -10.59 6.30
CA GLN A 250 -28.66 -11.21 4.96
C GLN A 250 -27.94 -10.36 3.91
N SER A 251 -27.80 -9.05 4.14
CA SER A 251 -27.38 -8.12 3.09
C SER A 251 -26.02 -7.48 3.35
N LYS A 252 -25.40 -7.66 4.52
CA LYS A 252 -24.10 -7.03 4.82
C LYS A 252 -23.09 -8.05 5.33
N LEU A 253 -21.94 -8.06 4.69
CA LEU A 253 -20.80 -8.88 5.06
C LEU A 253 -19.59 -7.98 5.32
N THR A 254 -18.91 -8.24 6.43
CA THR A 254 -17.65 -7.59 6.79
C THR A 254 -16.56 -8.65 6.91
N VAL A 255 -15.41 -8.40 6.29
CA VAL A 255 -14.20 -9.22 6.43
C VAL A 255 -13.12 -8.34 7.05
N ASN A 256 -12.73 -8.63 8.28
CA ASN A 256 -11.57 -8.01 8.92
C ASN A 256 -10.35 -8.92 8.73
N GLY A 257 -9.16 -8.35 8.58
CA GLY A 257 -7.96 -9.15 8.43
C GLY A 257 -6.69 -8.38 8.74
N THR A 258 -5.67 -9.10 9.20
CA THR A 258 -4.34 -8.52 9.50
C THR A 258 -3.47 -8.34 8.26
N HIS A 259 -3.74 -9.10 7.19
CA HIS A 259 -2.95 -9.07 5.95
C HIS A 259 -3.71 -8.32 4.83
N GLU A 260 -3.42 -7.03 4.67
CA GLU A 260 -4.07 -6.16 3.67
C GLU A 260 -4.00 -6.72 2.24
N PRO A 261 -2.87 -7.24 1.72
CA PRO A 261 -2.81 -7.74 0.34
C PRO A 261 -3.84 -8.84 0.06
N SER A 262 -4.14 -9.69 1.05
CA SER A 262 -5.19 -10.70 0.91
C SER A 262 -6.59 -10.09 0.83
N LEU A 263 -6.89 -9.07 1.64
CA LEU A 263 -8.15 -8.34 1.57
C LEU A 263 -8.31 -7.59 0.24
N ARG A 264 -7.22 -6.98 -0.24
CA ARG A 264 -7.18 -6.28 -1.53
C ARG A 264 -7.45 -7.23 -2.69
N LEU A 265 -6.76 -8.38 -2.73
CA LEU A 265 -6.99 -9.39 -3.76
C LEU A 265 -8.44 -9.88 -3.77
N LEU A 266 -9.02 -10.14 -2.60
CA LEU A 266 -10.43 -10.51 -2.49
C LEU A 266 -11.35 -9.40 -3.01
N ALA A 267 -11.09 -8.14 -2.64
CA ALA A 267 -11.88 -7.00 -3.10
C ALA A 267 -11.82 -6.83 -4.62
N GLU A 268 -10.62 -6.86 -5.21
CA GLU A 268 -10.40 -6.74 -6.65
C GLU A 268 -11.03 -7.89 -7.42
N TYR A 269 -10.90 -9.13 -6.93
CA TYR A 269 -11.55 -10.30 -7.53
C TYR A 269 -13.07 -10.12 -7.58
N LEU A 270 -13.70 -9.76 -6.44
CA LEU A 270 -15.14 -9.57 -6.39
C LEU A 270 -15.60 -8.40 -7.27
N GLN A 271 -14.83 -7.30 -7.30
CA GLN A 271 -15.14 -6.14 -8.15
C GLN A 271 -15.01 -6.45 -9.64
N ARG A 272 -14.06 -7.30 -10.03
CA ARG A 272 -13.89 -7.73 -11.43
C ARG A 272 -15.06 -8.55 -11.93
N TRP A 273 -15.65 -9.39 -11.07
CA TRP A 273 -16.66 -10.37 -11.45
C TRP A 273 -18.10 -9.99 -11.03
N ILE A 274 -18.30 -8.79 -10.48
CA ILE A 274 -19.62 -8.33 -10.11
C ILE A 274 -20.46 -7.96 -11.34
N LYS A 275 -21.73 -8.36 -11.33
CA LYS A 275 -22.68 -7.95 -12.37
C LYS A 275 -23.21 -6.54 -12.10
N THR A 276 -23.45 -5.79 -13.16
CA THR A 276 -24.26 -4.58 -13.13
C THR A 276 -25.73 -4.93 -13.25
N ASP A 277 -26.59 -4.10 -12.67
CA ASP A 277 -28.04 -4.24 -12.84
C ASP A 277 -28.41 -3.94 -14.30
N PRO A 278 -28.95 -4.91 -15.07
CA PRO A 278 -29.31 -4.70 -16.46
C PRO A 278 -30.51 -3.76 -16.61
N GLN A 279 -31.27 -3.51 -15.54
CA GLN A 279 -32.41 -2.59 -15.52
C GLN A 279 -32.01 -1.15 -15.13
N ASP A 280 -30.81 -0.95 -14.57
CA ASP A 280 -30.31 0.39 -14.24
C ASP A 280 -29.54 0.98 -15.42
N VAL A 281 -30.07 2.05 -16.01
CA VAL A 281 -29.43 2.81 -17.11
C VAL A 281 -28.04 3.35 -16.74
N ARG A 282 -27.76 3.53 -15.45
CA ARG A 282 -26.46 3.98 -14.92
C ARG A 282 -25.43 2.85 -14.85
N LYS A 283 -25.82 1.60 -15.16
CA LYS A 283 -24.99 0.39 -15.09
C LYS A 283 -24.34 0.21 -13.71
N ILE A 284 -25.11 0.43 -12.65
CA ILE A 284 -24.62 0.33 -11.28
C ILE A 284 -24.43 -1.15 -10.88
N PRO A 285 -23.30 -1.51 -10.22
CA PRO A 285 -23.10 -2.86 -9.67
C PRO A 285 -24.12 -3.24 -8.61
N TYR A 286 -24.48 -4.52 -8.48
CA TYR A 286 -25.42 -4.99 -7.44
C TYR A 286 -24.93 -4.80 -6.00
N LEU A 287 -23.62 -4.86 -5.79
CA LEU A 287 -22.99 -4.78 -4.48
C LEU A 287 -21.91 -3.70 -4.51
N ARG A 288 -21.83 -2.97 -3.42
CA ARG A 288 -20.71 -2.12 -3.08
C ARG A 288 -19.69 -2.94 -2.32
N ILE A 289 -18.52 -3.08 -2.91
CA ILE A 289 -17.34 -3.72 -2.30
C ILE A 289 -16.36 -2.61 -1.95
N LYS A 290 -16.15 -2.37 -0.66
CA LYS A 290 -15.34 -1.26 -0.14
C LYS A 290 -14.26 -1.78 0.80
N LEU A 291 -13.00 -1.51 0.44
CA LEU A 291 -11.86 -1.70 1.33
C LEU A 291 -11.73 -0.45 2.22
N ASN A 292 -11.75 -0.64 3.53
CA ASN A 292 -11.78 0.43 4.53
C ASN A 292 -10.39 0.65 5.13
N GLU A 293 -10.03 1.91 5.32
CA GLU A 293 -8.81 2.31 6.04
C GLU A 293 -8.93 1.94 7.51
N SER A 294 -7.83 1.42 8.05
CA SER A 294 -7.67 1.12 9.46
C SER A 294 -7.58 2.42 10.24
N ASN A 295 -8.05 2.39 11.48
CA ASN A 295 -7.82 3.47 12.44
C ASN A 295 -6.38 3.46 12.99
N PHE A 296 -5.56 2.48 12.58
CA PHE A 296 -4.17 2.34 12.98
C PHE A 296 -3.24 2.63 11.79
N GLY A 297 -2.12 3.30 12.08
CA GLY A 297 -1.12 3.66 11.08
C GLY A 297 -1.44 4.96 10.34
N LEU A 298 -0.67 5.25 9.28
CA LEU A 298 -0.71 6.53 8.57
C LEU A 298 -1.80 6.61 7.46
N GLY A 299 -2.86 5.80 7.52
CA GLY A 299 -4.00 5.89 6.60
C GLY A 299 -3.86 5.13 5.26
N LEU A 300 -2.77 4.39 5.03
CA LEU A 300 -2.66 3.44 3.91
C LEU A 300 -3.02 2.00 4.28
N PHE A 301 -3.02 1.68 5.57
CA PHE A 301 -3.32 0.34 6.01
C PHE A 301 -4.82 0.09 5.93
N ARG A 302 -5.22 -0.98 5.25
CA ARG A 302 -6.62 -1.40 5.18
C ARG A 302 -6.81 -2.76 5.79
N ASP A 303 -7.51 -2.80 6.91
CA ASP A 303 -7.72 -4.00 7.72
C ASP A 303 -9.15 -4.55 7.63
N SER A 304 -10.01 -3.94 6.80
CA SER A 304 -11.41 -4.33 6.67
C SER A 304 -11.95 -4.17 5.26
N LEU A 305 -12.78 -5.12 4.84
CA LEU A 305 -13.55 -5.14 3.60
C LEU A 305 -15.04 -5.21 3.94
N THR A 306 -15.84 -4.33 3.37
CA THR A 306 -17.30 -4.34 3.48
C THR A 306 -17.94 -4.67 2.14
N ILE A 307 -18.91 -5.58 2.16
CA ILE A 307 -19.71 -6.00 1.01
C ILE A 307 -21.18 -5.83 1.39
N GLU A 308 -21.89 -4.96 0.68
CA GLU A 308 -23.30 -4.63 0.94
C GLU A 308 -23.99 -4.22 -0.37
N PRO A 309 -25.33 -4.23 -0.47
CA PRO A 309 -26.07 -3.66 -1.59
C PRO A 309 -25.58 -2.26 -1.96
N PHE A 310 -25.49 -1.98 -3.25
CA PHE A 310 -24.98 -0.68 -3.68
C PHE A 310 -25.91 0.48 -3.31
N ASP A 311 -27.21 0.25 -3.35
CA ASP A 311 -28.25 1.25 -3.09
C ASP A 311 -29.45 0.65 -2.34
N TYR A 312 -30.33 1.52 -1.83
CA TYR A 312 -31.59 1.19 -1.19
C TYR A 312 -32.45 0.26 -2.07
N HIS A 313 -32.48 0.52 -3.38
CA HIS A 313 -33.26 -0.25 -4.34
C HIS A 313 -32.79 -1.71 -4.49
N GLN A 314 -31.53 -1.99 -4.11
CA GLN A 314 -30.93 -3.32 -4.18
C GLN A 314 -30.86 -4.00 -2.82
N ARG A 315 -31.59 -3.52 -1.79
CA ARG A 315 -31.57 -4.08 -0.42
C ARG A 315 -31.86 -5.58 -0.32
N GLN A 316 -32.57 -6.13 -1.30
CA GLN A 316 -32.86 -7.56 -1.40
C GLN A 316 -31.70 -8.39 -1.97
N ALA A 317 -30.64 -7.75 -2.49
CA ALA A 317 -29.43 -8.46 -2.92
C ALA A 317 -28.77 -9.12 -1.71
N VAL A 318 -28.74 -10.45 -1.73
CA VAL A 318 -28.12 -11.26 -0.68
C VAL A 318 -26.65 -11.45 -1.02
N VAL A 319 -25.78 -11.20 -0.05
CA VAL A 319 -24.36 -11.48 -0.19
C VAL A 319 -24.13 -12.97 0.06
N ASN A 320 -23.68 -13.70 -0.96
CA ASN A 320 -23.34 -15.11 -0.81
C ASN A 320 -22.03 -15.26 -0.02
N VAL A 321 -22.15 -15.38 1.30
CA VAL A 321 -21.00 -15.53 2.20
C VAL A 321 -20.15 -16.76 1.85
N THR A 322 -20.76 -17.85 1.40
CA THR A 322 -20.05 -19.10 1.07
C THR A 322 -18.96 -18.89 0.01
N LEU A 323 -19.20 -18.01 -0.97
CA LEU A 323 -18.21 -17.67 -1.99
C LEU A 323 -16.97 -16.99 -1.38
N VAL A 324 -17.19 -16.09 -0.41
CA VAL A 324 -16.11 -15.41 0.32
C VAL A 324 -15.33 -16.39 1.19
N LEU A 325 -16.02 -17.27 1.92
CA LEU A 325 -15.38 -18.30 2.74
C LEU A 325 -14.53 -19.25 1.87
N ALA A 326 -15.05 -19.69 0.73
CA ALA A 326 -14.34 -20.55 -0.21
C ALA A 326 -13.10 -19.87 -0.80
N PHE A 327 -13.17 -18.58 -1.12
CA PHE A 327 -12.01 -17.82 -1.59
C PHE A 327 -10.91 -17.75 -0.52
N ILE A 328 -11.29 -17.46 0.73
CA ILE A 328 -10.35 -17.38 1.86
C ILE A 328 -9.64 -18.71 2.11
N GLN A 329 -10.37 -19.83 2.02
CA GLN A 329 -9.79 -21.16 2.23
C GLN A 329 -9.00 -21.68 1.02
N GLY A 330 -9.60 -21.61 -0.16
CA GLY A 330 -9.07 -22.24 -1.37
C GLY A 330 -8.01 -21.41 -2.09
N VAL A 331 -8.20 -20.09 -2.17
CA VAL A 331 -7.28 -19.20 -2.91
C VAL A 331 -6.24 -18.62 -1.97
N LEU A 332 -6.66 -18.07 -0.83
CA LEU A 332 -5.74 -17.47 0.13
C LEU A 332 -5.07 -18.50 1.06
N GLY A 333 -5.56 -19.75 1.09
CA GLY A 333 -5.00 -20.84 1.87
C GLY A 333 -5.12 -20.68 3.39
N TYR A 334 -6.08 -19.87 3.87
CA TYR A 334 -6.33 -19.77 5.29
C TYR A 334 -7.09 -21.00 5.79
N ARG A 335 -6.77 -21.46 6.99
CA ARG A 335 -7.48 -22.55 7.66
C ARG A 335 -8.55 -21.98 8.57
N ARG A 336 -9.74 -22.57 8.55
CA ARG A 336 -10.82 -22.18 9.46
C ARG A 336 -10.47 -22.61 10.87
N ILE A 337 -10.65 -21.73 11.85
CA ILE A 337 -10.48 -22.05 13.26
C ILE A 337 -11.78 -22.71 13.77
N PRO A 338 -11.73 -23.96 14.26
CA PRO A 338 -12.89 -24.61 14.85
C PRO A 338 -13.30 -23.93 16.17
N GLY A 339 -14.59 -23.83 16.45
CA GLY A 339 -15.10 -23.47 17.79
C GLY A 339 -15.23 -21.97 18.12
N THR A 340 -14.64 -21.06 17.34
CA THR A 340 -14.79 -19.59 17.51
C THR A 340 -15.87 -18.98 16.61
N SER A 341 -16.49 -19.80 15.74
CA SER A 341 -17.55 -19.36 14.82
C SER A 341 -18.89 -19.21 15.54
N GLY A 342 -19.24 -18.00 15.96
CA GLY A 342 -20.60 -17.64 16.37
C GLY A 342 -21.61 -17.68 15.21
N ALA A 343 -22.90 -17.46 15.49
CA ALA A 343 -23.91 -17.37 14.43
C ALA A 343 -23.57 -16.23 13.45
N GLY A 344 -23.29 -16.59 12.19
CA GLY A 344 -22.90 -15.61 11.17
C GLY A 344 -21.47 -15.08 11.30
N GLN A 345 -20.59 -15.76 12.05
CA GLN A 345 -19.18 -15.38 12.18
C GLN A 345 -18.27 -16.56 11.86
N TRP A 346 -17.16 -16.29 11.16
CA TRP A 346 -16.17 -17.29 10.77
C TRP A 346 -14.76 -16.73 10.94
N GLU A 347 -13.93 -17.44 11.68
CA GLU A 347 -12.54 -17.07 11.91
C GLU A 347 -11.60 -17.99 11.13
N PHE A 348 -10.56 -17.38 10.59
CA PHE A 348 -9.58 -18.01 9.72
C PHE A 348 -8.17 -17.60 10.14
N ARG A 349 -7.24 -18.55 10.05
CA ARG A 349 -5.84 -18.37 10.39
C ARG A 349 -4.94 -18.96 9.31
N ARG A 350 -3.88 -18.25 8.98
CA ARG A 350 -2.81 -18.72 8.09
C ARG A 350 -1.46 -18.53 8.78
N ASP A 351 -0.80 -19.64 9.08
CA ASP A 351 0.53 -19.64 9.72
C ASP A 351 1.68 -19.54 8.70
N THR A 352 1.40 -19.83 7.43
CA THR A 352 2.42 -19.82 6.37
C THR A 352 2.48 -18.44 5.73
N PRO A 353 3.67 -17.81 5.60
CA PRO A 353 3.79 -16.54 4.89
C PRO A 353 3.37 -16.66 3.41
N PHE A 354 3.12 -15.54 2.76
CA PHE A 354 3.03 -15.49 1.30
C PHE A 354 4.45 -15.42 0.72
N ALA A 355 4.69 -16.08 -0.41
CA ALA A 355 5.95 -15.91 -1.14
C ALA A 355 6.05 -14.45 -1.60
N ALA A 356 7.24 -13.86 -1.43
CA ALA A 356 7.54 -12.48 -1.79
C ALA A 356 7.66 -12.32 -3.32
#